data_AF-A0A4Y2H093-F1
#
_entry.id   AF-A0A4Y2H093-F1
#
_cell.length_a   1.000
_cell.length_b   1.000
_cell.length_c   1.000
_cell.angle_alpha   90.00
_cell.angle_beta   90.00
_cell.angle_gamma   90.00
#
_symmetry.space_group_name_H-M   'P 1'
#
loop_
_entity.id
_entity.type
_entity.pdbx_description
1 polymer ?
#
loop_
_entity_poly.entity_id
_entity_poly.type
_entity_poly.pdbx_seq_one_letter_code
_entity_poly.pdbx_strand_id
1 'polypeptide(L)'
;MQACLNSAFLWNGIQSLGLTTNIRVHLNGDLSSQQFADNLLKLRNDAITPNNQDGCIAMQSIGRIVKTQKELKGGVFPNVAQHFIVYSWMCQRVILFPRNEDASVMNKQLLQELPNSVHVYKSIDTRCRINDAFNYPIEFLNTLGPPGVHSHTLELRIGAPIILLRNLHPPSLCNETRLRIKKLMTNIIEAPIVTEYAAGEKVFIPRISIIP
;
A
#
# COMPACT_ATOMS: atom_id res chain seq x y z
N MET A 1 5.97 -28.17 5.29
CA MET A 1 5.87 -27.05 6.26
C MET A 1 6.94 -27.28 7.34
N GLN A 2 8.22 -27.07 7.03
CA GLN A 2 9.32 -27.60 7.86
C GLN A 2 10.50 -26.63 8.06
N ALA A 3 10.32 -25.36 7.71
CA ALA A 3 11.28 -24.29 7.97
C ALA A 3 10.51 -23.03 8.33
N CYS A 4 9.96 -22.97 9.55
CA CYS A 4 9.43 -21.74 10.11
C CYS A 4 10.29 -21.38 11.31
N LEU A 5 10.52 -20.08 11.58
CA LEU A 5 11.32 -19.63 12.72
C LEU A 5 10.88 -20.32 14.00
N ASN A 6 9.57 -20.46 14.23
CA ASN A 6 8.97 -21.06 15.42
C ASN A 6 9.25 -22.58 15.60
N SER A 7 9.88 -23.25 14.64
CA SER A 7 10.33 -24.64 14.77
C SER A 7 11.85 -24.77 14.92
N ALA A 8 12.58 -23.66 15.00
CA ALA A 8 14.03 -23.67 15.21
C ALA A 8 14.38 -24.00 16.67
N PHE A 9 15.50 -24.69 16.88
CA PHE A 9 15.99 -25.05 18.22
C PHE A 9 16.20 -23.84 19.15
N LEU A 10 16.42 -22.66 18.57
CA LEU A 10 16.58 -21.39 19.29
C LEU A 10 15.30 -20.94 20.00
N TRP A 11 14.11 -21.38 19.56
CA TRP A 11 12.85 -20.99 20.21
C TRP A 11 12.61 -21.62 21.57
N ASN A 12 13.27 -22.73 21.89
CA ASN A 12 13.09 -23.44 23.15
C ASN A 12 13.49 -22.60 24.38
N GLY A 13 14.34 -21.58 24.19
CA GLY A 13 14.79 -20.68 25.25
C GLY A 13 14.07 -19.32 25.29
N ILE A 14 13.08 -19.08 24.42
CA ILE A 14 12.44 -17.76 24.31
C ILE A 14 11.19 -17.73 25.19
N GLN A 15 11.11 -16.69 26.03
CA GLN A 15 9.91 -16.39 26.79
C GLN A 15 8.87 -15.70 25.90
N SER A 16 7.68 -16.28 25.82
CA SER A 16 6.55 -15.65 25.14
C SER A 16 5.88 -14.63 26.07
N LEU A 17 5.80 -13.38 25.62
CA LEU A 17 5.07 -12.31 26.31
C LEU A 17 3.85 -11.92 25.47
N GLY A 18 2.66 -12.02 26.05
CA GLY A 18 1.41 -11.66 25.40
C GLY A 18 0.95 -10.27 25.79
N LEU A 19 0.64 -9.42 24.80
CA LEU A 19 -0.05 -8.17 25.02
C LEU A 19 -1.56 -8.40 24.94
N THR A 20 -2.30 -7.98 25.96
CA THR A 20 -3.76 -8.18 26.06
C THR A 20 -4.58 -6.92 25.80
N THR A 21 -3.95 -5.74 25.89
CA THR A 21 -4.65 -4.46 25.76
C THR A 21 -4.56 -3.93 24.34
N ASN A 22 -5.72 -3.70 23.70
CA ASN A 22 -5.80 -3.04 22.40
C ASN A 22 -5.81 -1.52 22.57
N ILE A 23 -4.63 -0.92 22.48
CA ILE A 23 -4.45 0.53 22.63
C ILE A 23 -5.23 1.35 21.59
N ARG A 24 -5.50 0.81 20.38
CA ARG A 24 -6.25 1.54 19.35
C ARG A 24 -7.71 1.78 19.76
N VAL A 25 -8.30 0.80 20.43
CA VAL A 25 -9.67 0.93 20.95
C VAL A 25 -9.68 1.79 22.20
N HIS A 26 -8.71 1.60 23.09
CA HIS A 26 -8.60 2.35 24.33
C HIS A 26 -8.45 3.86 24.12
N LEU A 27 -7.67 4.28 23.13
CA LEU A 27 -7.42 5.70 22.83
C LEU A 27 -8.59 6.37 22.10
N ASN A 28 -9.32 5.65 21.24
CA ASN A 28 -10.37 6.23 20.41
C ASN A 28 -11.77 6.12 21.04
N GLY A 29 -11.97 5.26 22.03
CA GLY A 29 -13.18 5.19 22.86
C GLY A 29 -14.50 4.85 22.15
N ASP A 30 -14.47 4.59 20.84
CA ASP A 30 -15.68 4.32 20.06
C ASP A 30 -16.15 2.86 20.25
N LEU A 31 -17.43 2.70 20.63
CA LEU A 31 -18.12 1.43 20.77
C LEU A 31 -18.03 0.59 19.49
N SER A 32 -18.05 1.22 18.31
CA SER A 32 -17.93 0.51 17.04
C SER A 32 -16.55 -0.14 16.86
N SER A 33 -15.49 0.55 17.30
CA SER A 33 -14.11 0.06 17.23
C SER A 33 -13.87 -1.08 18.22
N GLN A 34 -14.48 -1.01 19.41
CA GLN A 34 -14.47 -2.11 20.39
C GLN A 34 -15.16 -3.35 19.84
N GLN A 35 -16.39 -3.20 19.32
CA GLN A 35 -17.13 -4.33 18.73
C GLN A 35 -16.34 -4.98 17.58
N PHE A 36 -15.74 -4.16 16.72
CA PHE A 36 -14.90 -4.67 15.63
C PHE A 36 -13.68 -5.45 16.14
N ALA A 37 -12.98 -4.93 17.15
CA ALA A 37 -11.84 -5.63 17.76
C ALA A 37 -12.26 -6.96 18.41
N ASP A 38 -13.38 -6.99 19.10
CA ASP A 38 -13.92 -8.20 19.73
C ASP A 38 -14.30 -9.25 18.68
N ASN A 39 -14.88 -8.83 17.55
CA ASN A 39 -15.21 -9.73 16.44
C ASN A 39 -13.94 -10.29 15.77
N LEU A 40 -12.88 -9.50 15.62
CA LEU A 40 -11.58 -9.99 15.15
C LEU A 40 -10.93 -10.99 16.12
N LEU A 41 -11.06 -10.77 17.44
CA LEU A 41 -10.57 -11.72 18.44
C LEU A 41 -11.32 -13.05 18.38
N LYS A 42 -12.64 -13.01 18.22
CA LYS A 42 -13.45 -14.22 18.01
C LYS A 42 -13.03 -14.96 16.74
N LEU A 43 -12.78 -14.23 15.64
CA LEU A 43 -12.29 -14.80 14.39
C LEU A 43 -10.93 -15.50 14.59
N ARG A 44 -9.99 -14.83 15.27
CA ARG A 44 -8.65 -15.35 15.54
C ARG A 44 -8.65 -16.61 16.39
N ASN A 45 -9.56 -16.69 17.36
CA ASN A 45 -9.64 -17.80 18.32
C ASN A 45 -10.57 -18.93 17.84
N ASP A 46 -10.94 -18.94 16.55
CA ASP A 46 -11.88 -19.89 15.94
C ASP A 46 -13.25 -19.97 16.68
N ALA A 47 -13.60 -18.90 17.41
CA ALA A 47 -14.83 -18.82 18.18
C ALA A 47 -16.04 -18.36 17.35
N ILE A 48 -15.84 -18.01 16.08
CA ILE A 48 -16.94 -17.77 15.15
C ILE A 48 -17.31 -19.13 14.54
N THR A 49 -18.46 -19.65 14.94
CA THR A 49 -19.00 -20.89 14.38
C THR A 49 -19.24 -20.70 12.88
N PRO A 50 -18.66 -21.55 12.01
CA PRO A 50 -18.96 -21.51 10.59
C PRO A 50 -20.45 -21.75 10.35
N ASN A 51 -21.00 -21.17 9.28
CA ASN A 51 -22.39 -21.41 8.93
C ASN A 51 -22.55 -22.87 8.51
N ASN A 52 -23.57 -23.56 9.03
CA ASN A 52 -23.70 -25.03 9.13
C ASN A 52 -23.83 -25.81 7.79
N GLN A 53 -23.35 -25.31 6.66
CA GLN A 53 -23.42 -26.03 5.36
C GLN A 53 -22.11 -26.01 4.55
N ASP A 54 -21.29 -24.94 4.61
CA ASP A 54 -20.10 -24.80 3.76
C ASP A 54 -18.77 -24.65 4.52
N GLY A 55 -18.79 -24.69 5.87
CA GLY A 55 -17.59 -24.46 6.69
C GLY A 55 -17.04 -23.02 6.62
N CYS A 56 -17.77 -22.10 5.99
CA CYS A 56 -17.38 -20.70 5.83
C CYS A 56 -17.86 -19.83 6.99
N ILE A 57 -17.05 -18.83 7.35
CA ILE A 57 -17.34 -17.87 8.43
C ILE A 57 -18.18 -16.72 7.88
N ALA A 58 -19.27 -16.38 8.58
CA ALA A 58 -20.16 -15.28 8.22
C ALA A 58 -19.48 -13.90 8.45
N MET A 59 -18.90 -13.34 7.38
CA MET A 59 -18.18 -12.05 7.41
C MET A 59 -19.07 -10.83 7.65
N GLN A 60 -20.41 -10.97 7.56
CA GLN A 60 -21.37 -9.88 7.80
C GLN A 60 -21.29 -9.34 9.24
N SER A 61 -20.82 -10.16 10.18
CA SER A 61 -20.60 -9.77 11.58
C SER A 61 -19.36 -8.88 11.76
N ILE A 62 -18.41 -8.91 10.82
CA ILE A 62 -17.14 -8.18 10.90
C ILE A 62 -17.20 -6.89 10.10
N GLY A 63 -17.92 -6.89 8.97
CA GLY A 63 -18.04 -5.70 8.15
C GLY A 63 -19.05 -5.83 7.03
N ARG A 64 -19.10 -4.78 6.20
CA ARG A 64 -19.97 -4.73 5.04
C ARG A 64 -19.35 -5.51 3.88
N ILE A 65 -20.06 -6.53 3.42
CA ILE A 65 -19.73 -7.23 2.19
C ILE A 65 -20.28 -6.46 1.00
N VAL A 66 -19.47 -6.29 -0.03
CA VAL A 66 -19.84 -5.69 -1.32
C VAL A 66 -19.65 -6.71 -2.42
N LYS A 67 -20.47 -6.64 -3.48
CA LYS A 67 -20.44 -7.64 -4.56
C LYS A 67 -19.55 -7.25 -5.72
N THR A 68 -19.26 -5.95 -5.86
CA THR A 68 -18.53 -5.42 -7.01
C THR A 68 -17.38 -4.49 -6.59
N GLN A 69 -16.34 -4.44 -7.43
CA GLN A 69 -15.22 -3.51 -7.25
C GLN A 69 -15.68 -2.04 -7.33
N LYS A 70 -16.75 -1.76 -8.09
CA LYS A 70 -17.36 -0.43 -8.19
C LYS A 70 -17.99 0.01 -6.87
N GLU A 71 -18.73 -0.89 -6.21
CA GLU A 71 -19.27 -0.64 -4.87
C GLU A 71 -18.17 -0.42 -3.84
N LEU A 72 -17.10 -1.25 -3.88
CA LEU A 72 -15.95 -1.10 -2.98
C LEU A 72 -15.29 0.28 -3.18
N LYS A 73 -15.00 0.64 -4.43
CA LYS A 73 -14.41 1.92 -4.79
C LYS A 73 -15.28 3.09 -4.35
N GLY A 74 -16.58 3.05 -4.65
CA GLY A 74 -17.53 4.11 -4.27
C GLY A 74 -17.75 4.22 -2.77
N GLY A 75 -17.66 3.10 -2.03
CA GLY A 75 -17.77 3.08 -0.58
C GLY A 75 -16.52 3.63 0.11
N VAL A 76 -15.33 3.31 -0.40
CA VAL A 76 -14.07 3.76 0.21
C VAL A 76 -13.67 5.15 -0.28
N PHE A 77 -13.74 5.44 -1.58
CA PHE A 77 -13.36 6.73 -2.18
C PHE A 77 -14.54 7.41 -2.91
N PRO A 78 -15.60 7.84 -2.20
CA PRO A 78 -16.70 8.56 -2.83
C PRO A 78 -16.26 9.95 -3.35
N ASN A 79 -16.60 10.27 -4.60
CA ASN A 79 -16.33 11.57 -5.23
C ASN A 79 -14.84 12.00 -5.13
N VAL A 80 -13.91 11.10 -5.42
CA VAL A 80 -12.46 11.35 -5.31
C VAL A 80 -12.02 12.63 -6.03
N ALA A 81 -12.61 12.93 -7.19
CA ALA A 81 -12.32 14.14 -7.98
C ALA A 81 -12.60 15.46 -7.24
N GLN A 82 -13.49 15.45 -6.24
CA GLN A 82 -13.84 16.61 -5.43
C GLN A 82 -13.01 16.65 -4.13
N HIS A 83 -12.75 15.50 -3.53
CA HIS A 83 -12.15 15.40 -2.20
C HIS A 83 -10.63 15.21 -2.19
N PHE A 84 -9.99 14.94 -3.32
CA PHE A 84 -8.52 14.71 -3.38
C PHE A 84 -7.69 15.86 -2.80
N ILE A 85 -8.25 17.08 -2.77
CA ILE A 85 -7.61 18.27 -2.17
C ILE A 85 -7.50 18.12 -0.64
N VAL A 86 -8.50 17.48 -0.02
CA VAL A 86 -8.60 17.28 1.42
C VAL A 86 -7.66 16.15 1.84
N TYR A 87 -6.58 16.54 2.50
CA TYR A 87 -5.50 15.65 2.90
C TYR A 87 -5.96 14.49 3.80
N SER A 88 -6.64 14.80 4.90
CA SER A 88 -7.10 13.79 5.86
C SER A 88 -8.03 12.78 5.20
N TRP A 89 -8.88 13.26 4.30
CA TRP A 89 -9.81 12.42 3.57
C TRP A 89 -9.10 11.41 2.65
N MET A 90 -8.11 11.87 1.87
CA MET A 90 -7.43 11.01 0.90
C MET A 90 -6.50 9.98 1.56
N CYS A 91 -5.81 10.38 2.64
CA CYS A 91 -4.73 9.59 3.24
C CYS A 91 -5.17 8.61 4.33
N GLN A 92 -6.39 8.74 4.86
CA GLN A 92 -6.96 7.84 5.88
C GLN A 92 -7.69 6.62 5.31
N ARG A 93 -7.60 6.40 3.99
CA ARG A 93 -8.34 5.37 3.28
C ARG A 93 -7.38 4.47 2.52
N VAL A 94 -7.72 3.19 2.43
CA VAL A 94 -6.92 2.20 1.70
C VAL A 94 -7.85 1.14 1.14
N ILE A 95 -7.53 0.65 -0.05
CA ILE A 95 -8.11 -0.57 -0.59
C ILE A 95 -6.96 -1.58 -0.73
N LEU A 96 -7.17 -2.77 -0.21
CA LEU A 96 -6.19 -3.84 -0.21
C LEU A 96 -6.65 -4.94 -1.17
N PHE A 97 -5.71 -5.48 -1.92
CA PHE A 97 -5.93 -6.64 -2.79
C PHE A 97 -4.96 -7.77 -2.44
N PRO A 98 -5.35 -9.03 -2.68
CA PRO A 98 -4.44 -10.16 -2.56
C PRO A 98 -3.30 -10.13 -3.58
N ARG A 99 -3.52 -9.53 -4.77
CA ARG A 99 -2.55 -9.47 -5.87
C ARG A 99 -2.24 -8.03 -6.28
N ASN A 100 -0.98 -7.79 -6.63
CA ASN A 100 -0.50 -6.48 -7.08
C ASN A 100 -1.12 -6.04 -8.42
N GLU A 101 -1.45 -6.99 -9.29
CA GLU A 101 -2.09 -6.71 -10.59
C GLU A 101 -3.47 -6.07 -10.40
N ASP A 102 -4.29 -6.64 -9.51
CA ASP A 102 -5.63 -6.11 -9.19
C ASP A 102 -5.54 -4.73 -8.53
N ALA A 103 -4.58 -4.55 -7.60
CA ALA A 103 -4.29 -3.25 -7.00
C ALA A 103 -3.85 -2.22 -8.04
N SER A 104 -3.03 -2.61 -9.01
CA SER A 104 -2.56 -1.74 -10.10
C SER A 104 -3.73 -1.26 -10.97
N VAL A 105 -4.67 -2.15 -11.32
CA VAL A 105 -5.89 -1.78 -12.06
C VAL A 105 -6.71 -0.76 -11.28
N MET A 106 -6.94 -0.99 -9.98
CA MET A 106 -7.70 -0.05 -9.16
C MET A 106 -6.99 1.29 -9.00
N ASN A 107 -5.67 1.29 -8.76
CA ASN A 107 -4.87 2.50 -8.64
C ASN A 107 -4.94 3.34 -9.92
N LYS A 108 -4.85 2.72 -11.10
CA LYS A 108 -5.01 3.41 -12.39
C LYS A 108 -6.40 4.04 -12.54
N GLN A 109 -7.46 3.31 -12.20
CA GLN A 109 -8.83 3.84 -12.25
C GLN A 109 -9.01 5.06 -11.34
N LEU A 110 -8.55 4.98 -10.09
CA LEU A 110 -8.63 6.09 -9.14
C LEU A 110 -7.78 7.29 -9.58
N LEU A 111 -6.60 7.03 -10.15
CA LEU A 111 -5.73 8.08 -10.67
C LEU A 111 -6.40 8.82 -11.84
N GLN A 112 -7.06 8.10 -12.76
CA GLN A 112 -7.75 8.70 -13.90
C GLN A 112 -8.90 9.64 -13.51
N GLU A 113 -9.53 9.42 -12.36
CA GLU A 113 -10.61 10.26 -11.83
C GLU A 113 -10.13 11.59 -11.23
N LEU A 114 -8.81 11.74 -10.96
CA LEU A 114 -8.29 13.00 -10.45
C LEU A 114 -8.29 14.07 -11.55
N PRO A 115 -8.71 15.32 -11.27
CA PRO A 115 -8.89 16.34 -12.31
C PRO A 115 -7.57 16.88 -12.88
N ASN A 116 -6.44 16.67 -12.20
CA ASN A 116 -5.14 17.17 -12.64
C ASN A 116 -4.58 16.38 -13.84
N SER A 117 -3.76 17.04 -14.65
CA SER A 117 -3.09 16.40 -15.79
C SER A 117 -2.16 15.29 -15.34
N VAL A 118 -2.10 14.23 -16.16
CA VAL A 118 -1.15 13.14 -15.97
C VAL A 118 0.26 13.62 -16.31
N HIS A 119 1.20 13.33 -15.41
CA HIS A 119 2.62 13.42 -15.66
C HIS A 119 3.20 12.02 -15.76
N VAL A 120 4.02 11.79 -16.78
CA VAL A 120 4.57 10.45 -17.06
C VAL A 120 6.07 10.50 -16.87
N TYR A 121 6.57 9.74 -15.90
CA TYR A 121 7.99 9.47 -15.75
C TYR A 121 8.33 8.14 -16.42
N LYS A 122 9.40 8.13 -17.22
CA LYS A 122 9.92 6.92 -17.85
C LYS A 122 11.25 6.53 -17.22
N SER A 123 11.42 5.25 -16.89
CA SER A 123 12.74 4.72 -16.52
C SER A 123 13.69 4.83 -17.72
N ILE A 124 14.99 4.77 -17.41
CA ILE A 124 16.08 4.82 -18.40
C ILE A 124 16.83 3.57 -18.02
N ASP A 125 16.50 2.48 -18.70
CA ASP A 125 17.03 1.16 -18.40
C ASP A 125 18.31 1.00 -19.22
N THR A 126 19.45 1.12 -18.54
CA THR A 126 20.78 0.97 -19.13
C THR A 126 21.35 -0.40 -18.82
N ARG A 127 22.05 -0.99 -19.79
CA ARG A 127 22.72 -2.27 -19.66
C ARG A 127 24.05 -2.11 -18.92
N CYS A 128 24.44 -3.09 -18.11
CA CYS A 128 25.76 -3.10 -17.45
C CYS A 128 26.92 -3.47 -18.41
N ARG A 129 26.67 -4.23 -19.50
CA ARG A 129 27.70 -4.68 -20.45
C ARG A 129 27.27 -4.43 -21.90
N ILE A 130 28.23 -4.01 -22.72
CA ILE A 130 28.02 -3.60 -24.12
C ILE A 130 27.70 -4.80 -25.03
N ASN A 131 28.25 -5.99 -24.73
CA ASN A 131 28.08 -7.20 -25.54
C ASN A 131 26.70 -7.87 -25.43
N ASP A 132 25.86 -7.48 -24.47
CA ASP A 132 24.52 -8.05 -24.29
C ASP A 132 23.46 -7.39 -25.20
N ALA A 133 23.90 -6.51 -26.11
CA ALA A 133 23.02 -5.73 -26.98
C ALA A 133 22.12 -6.57 -27.90
N PHE A 134 22.58 -7.75 -28.31
CA PHE A 134 21.80 -8.71 -29.10
C PHE A 134 20.85 -9.57 -28.26
N ASN A 135 21.12 -9.73 -26.97
CA ASN A 135 20.36 -10.65 -26.12
C ASN A 135 19.17 -9.96 -25.43
N TYR A 136 19.25 -8.64 -25.18
CA TYR A 136 18.21 -7.91 -24.44
C TYR A 136 17.87 -6.56 -25.11
N PRO A 137 16.92 -6.52 -26.06
CA PRO A 137 16.45 -5.26 -26.65
C PRO A 137 15.86 -4.32 -25.58
N ILE A 138 15.88 -3.01 -25.83
CA ILE A 138 15.38 -2.01 -24.85
C ILE A 138 13.89 -2.22 -24.59
N GLU A 139 13.16 -2.64 -25.61
CA GLU A 139 11.76 -3.03 -25.54
C GLU A 139 11.53 -4.15 -24.52
N PHE A 140 12.45 -5.12 -24.43
CA PHE A 140 12.40 -6.17 -23.42
C PHE A 140 12.74 -5.65 -22.03
N LEU A 141 13.71 -4.73 -21.90
CA LEU A 141 14.02 -4.13 -20.61
C LEU A 141 12.83 -3.32 -20.05
N ASN A 142 12.13 -2.60 -20.92
CA ASN A 142 10.98 -1.80 -20.57
C ASN A 142 9.75 -2.63 -20.13
N THR A 143 9.72 -3.95 -20.44
CA THR A 143 8.66 -4.85 -19.95
C THR A 143 8.99 -5.53 -18.62
N LEU A 144 10.22 -5.39 -18.13
CA LEU A 144 10.61 -5.98 -16.84
C LEU A 144 9.85 -5.30 -15.69
N GLY A 145 9.27 -6.13 -14.81
CA GLY A 145 8.61 -5.69 -13.58
C GLY A 145 9.10 -6.51 -12.38
N PRO A 146 10.40 -6.48 -12.03
CA PRO A 146 10.88 -7.26 -10.90
C PRO A 146 10.29 -6.71 -9.58
N PRO A 147 10.14 -7.57 -8.55
CA PRO A 147 9.64 -7.15 -7.24
C PRO A 147 10.43 -5.96 -6.68
N GLY A 148 9.73 -4.93 -6.19
CA GLY A 148 10.37 -3.75 -5.58
C GLY A 148 10.87 -2.68 -6.56
N VAL A 149 10.66 -2.87 -7.87
CA VAL A 149 10.96 -1.88 -8.92
C VAL A 149 9.66 -1.43 -9.59
N HIS A 150 9.54 -0.13 -9.84
CA HIS A 150 8.40 0.40 -10.58
C HIS A 150 8.43 -0.06 -12.04
N SER A 151 7.26 -0.16 -12.68
CA SER A 151 7.20 -0.34 -14.13
C SER A 151 7.93 0.79 -14.85
N HIS A 152 8.44 0.50 -16.05
CA HIS A 152 9.11 1.48 -16.91
C HIS A 152 8.35 2.81 -17.03
N THR A 153 7.02 2.74 -17.05
CA THR A 153 6.15 3.92 -17.08
C THR A 153 5.49 4.14 -15.73
N LEU A 154 5.77 5.29 -15.11
CA LEU A 154 5.13 5.74 -13.88
C LEU A 154 4.25 6.97 -14.18
N GLU A 155 2.94 6.76 -14.17
CA GLU A 155 1.94 7.81 -14.33
C GLU A 155 1.55 8.37 -12.96
N LEU A 156 1.63 9.70 -12.81
CA LEU A 156 1.30 10.39 -11.57
C LEU A 156 0.43 11.63 -11.85
N ARG A 157 -0.30 12.08 -10.83
CA ARG A 157 -1.09 13.32 -10.86
C ARG A 157 -0.90 14.08 -9.57
N ILE A 158 -0.98 15.41 -9.65
CA ILE A 158 -0.93 16.26 -8.45
C ILE A 158 -2.09 15.89 -7.52
N GLY A 159 -1.81 15.82 -6.22
CA GLY A 159 -2.76 15.43 -5.18
C GLY A 159 -2.89 13.92 -4.94
N ALA A 160 -2.36 13.07 -5.83
CA ALA A 160 -2.39 11.63 -5.62
C ALA A 160 -1.50 11.21 -4.44
N PRO A 161 -1.95 10.26 -3.58
CA PRO A 161 -1.11 9.63 -2.59
C PRO A 161 -0.15 8.64 -3.26
N ILE A 162 1.09 8.61 -2.78
CA ILE A 162 2.13 7.66 -3.18
C ILE A 162 2.76 7.03 -1.94
N ILE A 163 3.40 5.88 -2.12
CA ILE A 163 4.10 5.17 -1.06
C ILE A 163 5.53 4.90 -1.52
N LEU A 164 6.51 5.13 -0.65
CA LEU A 164 7.89 4.77 -0.91
C LEU A 164 8.06 3.24 -0.85
N LEU A 165 8.76 2.67 -1.84
CA LEU A 165 9.08 1.23 -1.89
C LEU A 165 10.48 0.91 -1.34
N ARG A 166 11.18 1.90 -0.77
CA ARG A 166 12.57 1.76 -0.31
C ARG A 166 12.92 2.80 0.74
N ASN A 167 13.97 2.49 1.49
CA ASN A 167 14.57 3.43 2.41
C ASN A 167 15.44 4.43 1.65
N LEU A 168 15.19 5.72 1.85
CA LEU A 168 15.97 6.83 1.27
C LEU A 168 16.73 7.57 2.36
N HIS A 169 16.02 7.93 3.44
CA HIS A 169 16.59 8.68 4.55
C HIS A 169 15.86 8.33 5.85
N PRO A 170 16.30 7.27 6.55
CA PRO A 170 15.76 6.93 7.85
C PRO A 170 15.98 8.06 8.88
N PRO A 171 15.06 8.27 9.83
CA PRO A 171 13.84 7.48 10.06
C PRO A 171 12.61 7.97 9.29
N SER A 172 12.65 9.13 8.63
CA SER A 172 11.45 9.79 8.08
C SER A 172 11.07 9.34 6.68
N LEU A 173 12.03 8.92 5.84
CA LEU A 173 11.81 8.46 4.46
C LEU A 173 12.24 7.00 4.31
N CYS A 174 11.42 6.12 4.86
CA CYS A 174 11.58 4.68 4.79
C CYS A 174 10.59 4.04 3.80
N ASN A 175 10.76 2.76 3.53
CA ASN A 175 9.74 1.94 2.89
C ASN A 175 8.39 2.12 3.60
N GLU A 176 7.30 2.10 2.84
CA GLU A 176 5.93 2.31 3.31
C GLU A 176 5.57 3.74 3.74
N THR A 177 6.54 4.68 3.70
CA THR A 177 6.23 6.10 3.95
C THR A 177 5.25 6.61 2.91
N ARG A 178 4.10 7.11 3.37
CA ARG A 178 3.07 7.69 2.53
C ARG A 178 3.39 9.15 2.28
N LEU A 179 3.27 9.59 1.03
CA LEU A 179 3.47 10.97 0.61
C LEU A 179 2.26 11.44 -0.20
N ARG A 180 2.03 12.74 -0.29
CA ARG A 180 1.04 13.32 -1.21
C ARG A 180 1.75 14.15 -2.25
N ILE A 181 1.51 13.91 -3.53
CA ILE A 181 2.14 14.70 -4.59
C ILE A 181 1.64 16.14 -4.53
N LYS A 182 2.56 17.09 -4.43
CA LYS A 182 2.27 18.52 -4.48
C LYS A 182 2.71 19.15 -5.79
N LYS A 183 3.87 18.77 -6.32
CA LYS A 183 4.35 19.19 -7.65
C LYS A 183 5.11 18.08 -8.35
N LEU A 184 5.00 18.08 -9.68
CA LEU A 184 5.67 17.16 -10.59
C LEU A 184 6.59 17.98 -11.49
N MET A 185 7.90 17.75 -11.39
CA MET A 185 8.95 18.41 -12.18
C MET A 185 9.70 17.36 -12.99
N THR A 186 10.49 17.76 -13.99
CA THR A 186 11.12 16.85 -14.98
C THR A 186 11.83 15.63 -14.40
N ASN A 187 12.46 15.74 -13.21
CA ASN A 187 13.14 14.62 -12.54
C ASN A 187 12.95 14.61 -11.01
N ILE A 188 12.01 15.40 -10.51
CA ILE A 188 11.81 15.60 -9.06
C ILE A 188 10.32 15.63 -8.76
N ILE A 189 9.93 14.92 -7.70
CA ILE A 189 8.58 14.97 -7.15
C ILE A 189 8.65 15.72 -5.81
N GLU A 190 7.94 16.85 -5.71
CA GLU A 190 7.71 17.52 -4.42
C GLU A 190 6.50 16.87 -3.76
N ALA A 191 6.69 16.21 -2.62
CA ALA A 191 5.61 15.53 -1.92
C ALA A 191 5.79 15.65 -0.40
N PRO A 192 4.90 16.33 0.35
CA PRO A 192 4.93 16.27 1.80
C PRO A 192 4.64 14.87 2.33
N ILE A 193 5.31 14.52 3.44
CA ILE A 193 5.09 13.29 4.19
C ILE A 193 3.71 13.30 4.83
N VAL A 194 3.06 12.15 4.76
CA VAL A 194 1.72 11.91 5.30
C VAL A 194 1.78 11.19 6.65
N THR A 195 2.76 10.30 6.81
CA THR A 195 2.88 9.44 8.00
C THR A 195 3.17 10.26 9.26
N GLU A 196 2.50 9.94 10.36
CA GLU A 196 2.42 10.74 11.60
C GLU A 196 3.76 11.31 12.11
N TYR A 197 4.82 10.50 12.17
CA TYR A 197 6.09 10.92 12.78
C TYR A 197 6.75 12.14 12.13
N ALA A 198 6.58 12.31 10.81
CA ALA A 198 7.16 13.42 10.04
C ALA A 198 6.10 14.15 9.19
N ALA A 199 4.83 14.09 9.61
CA ALA A 199 3.71 14.60 8.82
C ALA A 199 3.88 16.09 8.50
N GLY A 200 3.67 16.45 7.23
CA GLY A 200 3.79 17.82 6.73
C GLY A 200 5.20 18.24 6.30
N GLU A 201 6.24 17.47 6.65
CA GLU A 201 7.60 17.72 6.16
C GLU A 201 7.63 17.61 4.64
N LYS A 202 8.12 18.65 3.96
CA LYS A 202 8.23 18.67 2.50
C LYS A 202 9.49 17.91 2.09
N VAL A 203 9.32 16.91 1.24
CA VAL A 203 10.44 16.16 0.69
C VAL A 203 10.45 16.22 -0.84
N PHE A 204 11.65 16.05 -1.39
CA PHE A 204 11.89 16.01 -2.82
C PHE A 204 12.42 14.64 -3.17
N ILE A 205 11.69 13.90 -4.00
CA ILE A 205 12.09 12.58 -4.46
C ILE A 205 12.71 12.74 -5.85
N PRO A 206 14.05 12.64 -5.98
CA PRO A 206 14.70 12.67 -7.27
C PRO A 206 14.52 11.34 -8.00
N ARG A 207 14.91 11.31 -9.27
CA ARG A 207 15.14 10.05 -9.98
C ARG A 207 16.24 9.24 -9.26
N ILE A 208 15.97 7.96 -9.01
CA ILE A 208 16.88 7.06 -8.30
C ILE A 208 17.42 6.02 -9.27
N SER A 209 18.74 5.88 -9.35
CA SER A 209 19.41 4.82 -10.09
C SER A 209 19.31 3.50 -9.31
N ILE A 210 19.01 2.42 -10.02
CA ILE A 210 18.90 1.06 -9.45
C ILE A 210 19.86 0.17 -10.20
N ILE A 211 20.70 -0.53 -9.44
CA ILE A 211 21.53 -1.62 -9.97
C ILE A 211 20.93 -2.89 -9.35
N PRO A 212 20.32 -3.78 -10.15
CA PRO A 212 19.79 -5.06 -9.68
C PRO A 212 20.87 -5.95 -9.05
#